data_AF-A0A1G2MCT4-F1
#
_entry.id   AF-A0A1G2MCT4-F1
#
_cell.length_a   1.000
_cell.length_b   1.000
_cell.length_c   1.000
_cell.angle_alpha   90.00
_cell.angle_beta   90.00
_cell.angle_gamma   90.00
#
_symmetry.space_group_name_H-M   'P 1'
#
loop_
_entity.id
_entity.type
_entity.pdbx_description
1 polymer ?
#
loop_
_entity_poly.entity_id
_entity_poly.type
_entity_poly.pdbx_seq_one_letter_code
_entity_poly.pdbx_strand_id
1 'polypeptide(L)'
;METQTTTPKKTRKRMRSSDLHKQPLVRFQVEVLSRNLPRYEKAMAMAGLPTKRALVDYALAVLEWMIEETELGRTVGSWRKDVGFVELCTPALASVRAIAKVEQAEQPAQWSHWEI
;
A
#
# COMPACT_ATOMS: atom_id res chain seq x y z
N MET A 1 17.26 -24.17 26.17
CA MET A 1 16.23 -23.14 26.42
C MET A 1 15.84 -22.56 25.08
N GLU A 2 14.63 -22.87 24.62
CA GLU A 2 14.12 -22.46 23.30
C GLU A 2 13.69 -20.99 23.33
N THR A 3 14.32 -20.16 22.50
CA THR A 3 13.99 -18.74 22.35
C THR A 3 12.76 -18.58 21.47
N GLN A 4 11.63 -18.27 22.10
CA GLN A 4 10.38 -17.93 21.41
C GLN A 4 10.55 -16.62 20.63
N THR A 5 10.59 -16.71 19.30
CA THR A 5 10.55 -15.55 18.41
C THR A 5 9.13 -14.99 18.37
N THR A 6 8.86 -13.94 19.15
CA THR A 6 7.57 -13.24 19.10
C THR A 6 7.54 -12.35 17.87
N THR A 7 6.73 -12.72 16.87
CA THR A 7 6.49 -11.88 15.69
C THR A 7 5.69 -10.64 16.12
N PRO A 8 6.13 -9.40 15.82
CA PRO A 8 5.40 -8.21 16.23
C PRO A 8 4.08 -8.12 15.44
N LYS A 9 2.95 -8.34 16.11
CA LYS A 9 1.62 -8.10 15.55
C LYS A 9 1.43 -6.59 15.32
N LYS A 10 1.51 -6.14 14.06
CA LYS A 10 1.10 -4.79 13.64
C LYS A 10 -0.35 -4.55 14.07
N THR A 11 -0.53 -3.87 15.18
CA THR A 11 -1.85 -3.45 15.66
C THR A 11 -2.21 -2.19 14.89
N ARG A 12 -2.96 -2.32 13.80
CA ARG A 12 -3.59 -1.16 13.14
C ARG A 12 -4.61 -0.57 14.13
N LYS A 13 -4.24 0.51 14.82
CA LYS A 13 -5.21 1.31 15.58
C LYS A 13 -6.18 1.93 14.58
N ARG A 14 -7.36 1.31 14.43
CA ARG A 14 -8.47 1.91 13.68
C ARG A 14 -8.90 3.17 14.41
N MET A 15 -8.73 4.32 13.77
CA MET A 15 -9.14 5.60 14.31
C MET A 15 -10.67 5.72 14.23
N ARG A 16 -11.30 6.28 15.28
CA ARG A 16 -12.75 6.54 15.26
C ARG A 16 -13.05 7.65 14.26
N SER A 17 -14.18 7.56 13.58
CA SER A 17 -14.64 8.57 12.60
C SER A 17 -14.70 9.98 13.18
N SER A 18 -15.03 10.11 14.47
CA SER A 18 -15.07 11.38 15.21
C SER A 18 -13.71 12.07 15.38
N ASP A 19 -12.60 11.33 15.24
CA ASP A 19 -11.24 11.86 15.42
C ASP A 19 -10.55 12.19 14.09
N LEU A 20 -11.18 11.88 12.94
CA LEU A 20 -10.63 12.24 11.62
C LEU A 20 -10.43 13.74 11.46
N HIS A 21 -11.32 14.56 12.01
CA HIS A 21 -11.25 16.03 11.92
C HIS A 21 -10.08 16.63 12.73
N LYS A 22 -9.52 15.86 13.66
CA LYS A 22 -8.39 16.27 14.52
C LYS A 22 -7.05 16.01 13.86
N GLN A 23 -7.02 15.36 12.70
CA GLN A 23 -5.79 15.10 11.98
C GLN A 23 -5.32 16.33 11.21
N PRO A 24 -4.01 16.63 11.23
CA PRO A 24 -3.46 17.72 10.45
C PRO A 24 -3.56 17.40 8.95
N LEU A 25 -4.00 18.39 8.16
CA LEU A 25 -4.00 18.27 6.71
C LEU A 25 -2.56 18.46 6.19
N VAL A 26 -2.00 17.41 5.59
CA VAL A 26 -0.70 17.48 4.92
C VAL A 26 -0.91 17.74 3.44
N ARG A 27 -0.12 18.66 2.87
CA ARG A 27 -0.10 18.96 1.43
C ARG A 27 1.19 18.42 0.84
N PHE A 28 1.08 17.76 -0.31
CA PHE A 28 2.22 17.36 -1.12
C PHE A 28 1.93 17.68 -2.59
N GLN A 29 3.00 17.88 -3.38
CA GLN A 29 2.92 18.19 -4.80
C GLN A 29 3.43 16.99 -5.59
N VAL A 30 2.82 16.74 -6.76
CA VAL A 30 3.19 15.65 -7.65
C VAL A 30 3.26 16.20 -9.06
N GLU A 31 4.36 15.89 -9.74
CA GLU A 31 4.50 16.17 -11.16
C GLU A 31 3.85 15.05 -11.98
N VAL A 32 3.03 15.44 -12.95
CA VAL A 32 2.37 14.51 -13.87
C VAL A 32 2.52 15.02 -15.29
N LEU A 33 2.66 14.08 -16.22
CA LEU A 33 2.71 14.43 -17.63
C LEU A 33 1.36 15.01 -18.06
N SER A 34 1.38 16.15 -18.74
CA SER A 34 0.17 16.85 -19.20
C SER A 34 -0.77 15.93 -19.99
N ARG A 35 -0.21 15.06 -20.83
CA ARG A 35 -0.95 14.04 -21.60
C ARG A 35 -1.79 13.07 -20.75
N ASN A 36 -1.49 12.93 -19.46
CA ASN A 36 -2.22 12.06 -18.55
C ASN A 36 -3.41 12.75 -17.89
N LEU A 37 -3.51 14.08 -17.91
CA LEU A 37 -4.60 14.82 -17.27
C LEU A 37 -5.99 14.40 -17.79
N PRO A 38 -6.21 14.24 -19.11
CA PRO A 38 -7.52 13.79 -19.61
C PRO A 38 -7.91 12.40 -19.10
N ARG A 39 -6.93 11.51 -18.86
CA ARG A 39 -7.17 10.18 -18.29
C ARG A 39 -7.65 10.27 -16.85
N TYR A 40 -7.12 11.19 -16.06
CA TYR A 40 -7.55 11.40 -14.67
C TYR A 40 -8.97 11.98 -14.60
N GLU A 41 -9.28 12.96 -15.45
CA GLU A 41 -10.62 13.56 -15.53
C GLU A 41 -11.66 12.52 -15.95
N LYS A 42 -11.33 11.68 -16.95
CA LYS A 42 -12.18 10.56 -17.33
C LYS A 42 -12.41 9.58 -16.17
N ALA A 43 -11.35 9.22 -15.44
CA ALA A 43 -11.45 8.32 -14.28
C ALA A 43 -12.32 8.93 -13.17
N MET A 44 -12.16 10.22 -12.90
CA MET A 44 -12.98 10.95 -11.93
C MET A 44 -14.46 10.95 -12.35
N ALA A 45 -14.76 11.22 -13.62
CA ALA A 45 -16.13 11.21 -14.12
C ALA A 45 -16.77 9.81 -14.02
N MET A 46 -16.02 8.76 -14.39
CA MET A 46 -16.50 7.38 -14.30
C MET A 46 -16.76 6.92 -12.87
N ALA A 47 -15.94 7.36 -11.92
CA ALA A 47 -16.05 6.99 -10.51
C ALA A 47 -16.91 7.96 -9.67
N GLY A 48 -17.44 9.04 -10.27
CA GLY A 48 -18.21 10.06 -9.56
C GLY A 48 -17.39 10.86 -8.54
N LEU A 49 -16.08 11.03 -8.76
CA LEU A 49 -15.18 11.66 -7.81
C LEU A 49 -15.08 13.17 -8.06
N PRO A 50 -15.42 14.04 -7.09
CA PRO A 50 -15.52 15.48 -7.31
C PRO A 50 -14.17 16.20 -7.33
N THR A 51 -13.11 15.59 -6.80
CA THR A 51 -11.79 16.24 -6.69
C THR A 51 -10.65 15.27 -7.00
N LYS A 52 -9.50 15.82 -7.45
CA LYS A 52 -8.28 15.03 -7.66
C LYS A 52 -7.76 14.39 -6.36
N ARG A 53 -8.00 15.04 -5.21
CA ARG A 53 -7.74 14.44 -3.89
C ARG A 53 -8.56 13.17 -3.70
N ALA A 54 -9.87 13.22 -3.94
CA ALA A 54 -10.74 12.05 -3.84
C ALA A 54 -10.31 10.92 -4.80
N LEU A 55 -9.83 11.27 -6.00
CA LEU A 55 -9.23 10.30 -6.92
C LEU A 55 -7.99 9.61 -6.32
N VAL A 56 -7.08 10.38 -5.73
CA VAL A 56 -5.86 9.83 -5.11
C VAL A 56 -6.21 8.97 -3.89
N ASP A 57 -7.09 9.46 -3.01
CA ASP A 57 -7.53 8.72 -1.81
C ASP A 57 -8.19 7.39 -2.21
N TYR A 58 -9.05 7.40 -3.23
CA TYR A 58 -9.70 6.20 -3.76
C TYR A 58 -8.69 5.23 -4.39
N ALA A 59 -7.75 5.74 -5.19
CA ALA A 59 -6.72 4.92 -5.83
C ALA A 59 -5.81 4.23 -4.79
N LEU A 60 -5.44 4.95 -3.72
CA LEU A 60 -4.67 4.40 -2.61
C LEU A 60 -5.45 3.32 -1.87
N ALA A 61 -6.72 3.55 -1.57
CA ALA A 61 -7.56 2.55 -0.89
C ALA A 61 -7.69 1.25 -1.69
N VAL A 62 -7.89 1.35 -3.01
CA VAL A 62 -7.95 0.18 -3.90
C VAL A 62 -6.59 -0.54 -3.97
N LEU A 63 -5.49 0.21 -4.03
CA LEU A 63 -4.14 -0.36 -4.03
C LEU A 63 -3.82 -1.08 -2.72
N GLU A 64 -4.12 -0.47 -1.57
CA GLU A 64 -3.94 -1.09 -0.26
C GLU A 64 -4.75 -2.38 -0.13
N TRP A 65 -6.04 -2.34 -0.49
CA TRP A 65 -6.90 -3.52 -0.50
C TRP A 65 -6.33 -4.63 -1.39
N MET A 66 -5.89 -4.29 -2.60
CA MET A 66 -5.31 -5.25 -3.53
C MET A 66 -4.05 -5.92 -2.95
N ILE A 67 -3.18 -5.16 -2.28
CA ILE A 67 -1.99 -5.68 -1.61
C ILE A 67 -2.40 -6.62 -0.48
N GLU A 68 -3.35 -6.23 0.37
CA GLU A 68 -3.83 -7.05 1.49
C GLU A 68 -4.42 -8.39 1.03
N GLU A 69 -5.27 -8.40 0.00
CA GLU A 69 -5.82 -9.64 -0.56
C GLU A 69 -4.70 -10.54 -1.12
N THR A 70 -3.70 -9.94 -1.78
CA THR A 70 -2.58 -10.70 -2.33
C THR A 70 -1.68 -11.29 -1.23
N GLU A 71 -1.48 -10.56 -0.12
CA GLU A 71 -0.77 -11.08 1.07
C GLU A 71 -1.50 -12.27 1.72
N LEU A 72 -2.83 -12.29 1.63
CA LEU A 72 -3.66 -13.43 2.07
C LEU A 72 -3.65 -14.61 1.08
N GLY A 73 -2.87 -14.53 0.00
CA GLY A 73 -2.77 -15.57 -1.02
C GLY A 73 -3.93 -15.59 -2.01
N ARG A 74 -4.74 -14.54 -2.06
CA ARG A 74 -5.84 -14.40 -3.02
C ARG A 74 -5.38 -13.65 -4.25
N THR A 75 -5.98 -13.97 -5.39
CA THR A 75 -5.68 -13.28 -6.65
C THR A 75 -6.69 -12.16 -6.90
N VAL A 76 -6.18 -10.95 -7.17
CA VAL A 76 -7.01 -9.79 -7.51
C VAL A 76 -6.97 -9.55 -9.01
N GLY A 77 -8.13 -9.30 -9.61
CA GLY A 77 -8.24 -9.22 -11.06
C GLY A 77 -9.54 -8.62 -11.52
N SER A 78 -9.69 -8.54 -12.84
CA SER A 78 -10.92 -8.17 -13.51
C SER A 78 -11.56 -9.42 -14.10
N TRP A 79 -12.83 -9.66 -13.78
CA TRP A 79 -13.61 -10.66 -14.49
C TRP A 79 -14.16 -10.07 -15.79
N ARG A 80 -13.86 -10.69 -16.93
CA ARG A 80 -14.39 -10.31 -18.24
C ARG A 80 -15.19 -11.46 -18.83
N LYS A 81 -16.32 -11.14 -19.47
CA LYS A 81 -17.23 -12.17 -20.01
C LYS A 81 -16.64 -12.95 -21.19
N ASP A 82 -15.73 -12.31 -21.93
CA ASP A 82 -15.10 -12.78 -23.16
C ASP A 82 -13.80 -13.56 -22.91
N VAL A 83 -13.02 -13.18 -21.89
CA VAL A 83 -11.70 -13.79 -21.62
C VAL A 83 -11.62 -14.49 -20.26
N GLY A 84 -12.66 -14.42 -19.44
CA GLY A 84 -12.67 -14.93 -18.07
C GLY A 84 -11.93 -14.02 -17.09
N PHE A 85 -11.37 -14.59 -16.04
CA PHE A 85 -10.63 -13.85 -15.03
C PHE A 85 -9.26 -13.41 -15.56
N VAL A 86 -9.01 -12.10 -15.55
CA VAL A 86 -7.72 -11.50 -15.89
C VAL A 86 -7.10 -10.94 -14.61
N GLU A 87 -6.04 -11.59 -14.14
CA GLU A 87 -5.28 -11.15 -12.98
C GLU A 87 -4.66 -9.76 -13.20
N LEU A 88 -4.77 -8.91 -12.19
CA LEU A 88 -4.04 -7.65 -12.16
C LEU A 88 -2.65 -7.94 -11.61
N CYS A 89 -1.62 -7.88 -12.45
CA CYS A 89 -0.25 -7.99 -11.99
C CYS A 89 0.01 -6.90 -10.95
N THR A 90 0.22 -7.28 -9.68
CA THR A 90 0.61 -6.35 -8.62
C THR A 90 2.11 -6.08 -8.71
N PRO A 91 2.59 -4.92 -9.19
CA PRO A 91 4.02 -4.66 -9.27
C PRO A 91 4.66 -4.49 -7.88
N ALA A 92 3.89 -4.11 -6.86
CA ALA A 92 4.43 -3.75 -5.55
C ALA A 92 5.05 -4.95 -4.79
N LEU A 93 4.47 -6.14 -4.86
CA LEU A 93 4.91 -7.25 -4.00
C LEU A 93 6.20 -7.94 -4.49
N ALA A 94 6.45 -7.96 -5.80
CA ALA A 94 7.68 -8.53 -6.35
C ALA A 94 8.91 -7.69 -5.97
N SER A 95 8.80 -6.35 -6.03
CA SER A 95 9.89 -5.43 -5.73
C SER A 95 10.07 -5.16 -4.22
N VAL A 96 8.98 -5.13 -3.44
CA VAL A 96 9.04 -4.87 -1.99
C VAL A 96 9.59 -6.07 -1.20
N ARG A 97 9.35 -7.32 -1.64
CA ARG A 97 9.98 -8.50 -1.04
C ARG A 97 11.51 -8.52 -1.18
N ALA A 98 12.04 -7.87 -2.22
CA ALA A 98 13.48 -7.70 -2.38
C ALA A 98 14.04 -6.67 -1.39
N ILE A 99 13.35 -5.54 -1.20
CA ILE A 99 13.78 -4.46 -0.29
C ILE A 99 13.67 -4.88 1.18
N ALA A 100 12.60 -5.58 1.58
CA ALA A 100 12.44 -6.07 2.95
C ALA A 100 13.50 -7.10 3.37
N LYS A 101 14.07 -7.85 2.41
CA LYS A 101 15.23 -8.73 2.66
C LYS A 101 16.54 -7.95 2.82
N VAL A 102 16.68 -6.78 2.18
CA VAL A 102 17.87 -5.93 2.30
C VAL A 102 17.90 -5.24 3.66
N GLU A 103 16.79 -4.68 4.14
CA GLU A 103 16.74 -4.06 5.49
C GLU A 103 16.95 -5.06 6.64
N GLN A 104 16.56 -6.33 6.46
CA GLN A 104 16.84 -7.40 7.44
C GLN A 104 18.30 -7.88 7.40
N ALA A 105 18.98 -7.76 6.26
CA ALA A 105 20.39 -8.11 6.11
C ALA A 105 21.33 -6.98 6.57
N GLU A 106 20.85 -5.73 6.58
CA GLU A 106 21.61 -4.54 6.98
C GLU A 106 21.48 -4.15 8.46
N GLN A 107 20.85 -4.95 9.32
CA GLN A 107 21.06 -4.78 10.76
C GLN A 107 22.48 -5.25 11.11
N PRO A 108 23.45 -4.35 11.39
CA PRO A 108 24.74 -4.80 11.89
C PRO A 108 24.48 -5.51 13.21
N ALA A 109 25.01 -6.74 13.32
CA ALA A 109 25.07 -7.45 14.59
C ALA A 109 25.55 -6.48 15.66
N GLN A 110 24.68 -6.15 16.63
CA GLN A 110 25.05 -5.34 17.77
C GLN A 110 26.28 -5.99 18.42
N TRP A 111 27.44 -5.33 18.28
CA TRP A 111 28.65 -5.72 18.97
C TRP A 111 28.37 -5.65 20.48
N SER A 112 28.29 -6.81 21.11
CA SER A 112 28.43 -6.95 22.56
C SER A 112 29.85 -6.55 22.93
N HIS A 113 30.03 -5.35 23.47
CA HIS A 113 31.30 -4.89 24.00
C HIS A 113 31.43 -5.36 25.46
N TRP A 114 32.28 -6.38 25.62
CA TRP A 114 33.20 -6.76 26.70
C TRP A 114 32.89 -6.42 28.17
N GLU A 115 32.98 -7.49 28.96
CA GLU A 115 33.33 -7.51 30.38
C GLU A 115 34.55 -6.63 30.68
N ILE A 116 34.45 -5.80 31.73
CA ILE A 116 35.52 -5.51 32.70
C ILE A 116 34.88 -5.48 34.09
#